data_AF-A0A831U4M7-F1
#
_entry.id   AF-A0A831U4M7-F1
#
_cell.length_a   1.000
_cell.length_b   1.000
_cell.length_c   1.000
_cell.angle_alpha   90.00
_cell.angle_beta   90.00
_cell.angle_gamma   90.00
#
_symmetry.space_group_name_H-M   'P 1'
#
loop_
_entity.id
_entity.type
_entity.pdbx_description
1 polymer ?
#
loop_
_entity_poly.entity_id
_entity_poly.type
_entity_poly.pdbx_seq_one_letter_code
_entity_poly.pdbx_strand_id
1 'polypeptide(L)'
;QGIDALIHTSESPIGIQIKKETYRSEARGESRFLRRQRGTALIEVPYTLQRPEELEERSRRARVNRETYLLWAKVAQHLDRLENGFVIFRESYVKSIELFLQKNAPTLSGLIHWERVAQEALTAP
;
A
#
# COMPACT_ATOMS: atom_id res chain seq x y z
N GLN A 1 -14.25 -10.50 4.54
CA GLN A 1 -14.17 -9.06 4.32
C GLN A 1 -12.70 -8.71 4.46
N GLY A 2 -12.11 -8.16 3.41
CA GLY A 2 -10.66 -7.92 3.26
C GLY A 2 -10.40 -7.02 2.06
N ILE A 3 -11.40 -6.20 1.73
CA ILE A 3 -11.41 -5.22 0.66
C ILE A 3 -12.09 -4.01 1.28
N ASP A 4 -11.44 -2.86 1.20
CA ASP A 4 -11.94 -1.59 1.71
C ASP A 4 -12.62 -0.79 0.59
N ALA A 5 -12.18 -0.97 -0.67
CA ALA A 5 -12.82 -0.38 -1.84
C ALA A 5 -12.69 -1.26 -3.08
N LEU A 6 -13.61 -1.09 -4.04
CA LEU A 6 -13.58 -1.75 -5.34
C LEU A 6 -13.55 -0.67 -6.43
N ILE A 7 -12.50 -0.67 -7.25
CA ILE A 7 -12.37 0.25 -8.39
C ILE A 7 -12.72 -0.52 -9.66
N HIS A 8 -13.60 0.05 -10.48
CA HIS A 8 -13.92 -0.51 -11.79
C HIS A 8 -12.98 0.10 -12.82
N THR A 9 -12.11 -0.72 -13.41
CA THR A 9 -11.34 -0.34 -14.60
C THR A 9 -12.04 -0.88 -15.85
N SER A 10 -11.59 -0.48 -17.04
CA SER A 10 -12.12 -0.97 -18.31
C SER A 10 -11.93 -2.49 -18.51
N GLU A 11 -10.88 -3.06 -17.91
CA GLU A 11 -10.50 -4.47 -18.07
C GLU A 11 -11.13 -5.38 -17.02
N SER A 12 -10.99 -5.01 -15.74
CA SER A 12 -11.50 -5.80 -14.61
C SER A 12 -11.65 -4.94 -13.35
N PRO A 13 -12.52 -5.35 -12.41
CA PRO A 13 -12.54 -4.70 -11.10
C PRO A 13 -11.20 -4.91 -10.39
N ILE A 14 -10.75 -3.94 -9.60
CA ILE A 14 -9.56 -4.06 -8.78
C ILE A 14 -9.98 -3.79 -7.34
N GLY A 15 -9.72 -4.77 -6.47
CA GLY A 15 -9.92 -4.62 -5.03
C GLY A 15 -8.80 -3.77 -4.44
N ILE A 16 -9.14 -2.88 -3.52
CA ILE A 16 -8.20 -2.15 -2.68
C ILE A 16 -8.34 -2.65 -1.26
N GLN A 17 -7.19 -2.88 -0.62
CA GLN A 17 -7.08 -3.14 0.79
C GLN A 17 -6.12 -2.13 1.41
N ILE A 18 -6.60 -1.31 2.35
CA ILE A 18 -5.78 -0.38 3.12
C ILE A 18 -4.99 -1.18 4.15
N LYS A 19 -3.66 -1.13 4.06
CA LYS A 19 -2.76 -1.95 4.86
C LYS A 19 -1.89 -1.12 5.78
N LYS A 20 -2.06 -1.33 7.08
CA LYS A 20 -1.21 -0.70 8.11
C LYS A 20 0.17 -1.36 8.17
N GLU A 21 1.22 -0.61 8.51
CA GLU A 21 2.56 -1.18 8.80
C GLU A 21 2.52 -2.35 9.77
N THR A 22 1.81 -2.19 10.90
CA THR A 22 1.74 -3.21 11.95
C THR A 22 0.68 -4.29 11.68
N TYR A 23 0.23 -4.44 10.43
CA TYR A 23 -0.80 -5.41 10.11
C TYR A 23 -0.25 -6.83 10.31
N ARG A 24 -0.87 -7.57 11.24
CA ARG A 24 -0.35 -8.84 11.74
C ARG A 24 -0.44 -9.94 10.69
N SER A 25 0.55 -10.84 10.71
CA SER A 25 0.69 -11.98 9.80
C SER A 25 -0.47 -12.98 9.88
N GLU A 26 -1.19 -13.04 11.00
CA GLU A 26 -2.36 -13.89 11.22
C GLU A 26 -3.56 -13.53 10.33
N ALA A 27 -3.57 -12.35 9.70
CA ALA A 27 -4.56 -11.96 8.71
C ALA A 27 -4.16 -12.33 7.25
N ARG A 28 -3.00 -12.97 7.03
CA ARG A 28 -2.49 -13.42 5.72
C ARG A 28 -3.18 -14.70 5.21
N GLY A 29 -4.47 -14.84 5.47
CA GLY A 29 -5.27 -15.86 4.82
C GLY A 29 -5.42 -15.53 3.33
N GLU A 30 -5.51 -16.55 2.48
CA GLU A 30 -5.80 -16.38 1.06
C GLU A 30 -7.07 -15.53 0.90
N SER A 31 -6.97 -14.40 0.19
CA SER A 31 -8.07 -13.45 0.13
C SER A 31 -9.29 -14.11 -0.50
N ARG A 32 -10.38 -14.22 0.28
CA ARG A 32 -11.67 -14.75 -0.21
C ARG A 32 -12.17 -14.02 -1.46
N PHE A 33 -11.71 -12.79 -1.68
CA PHE A 33 -11.97 -12.04 -2.90
C PHE A 33 -11.32 -12.69 -4.13
N LEU A 34 -10.00 -12.90 -4.09
CA LEU A 34 -9.24 -13.52 -5.17
C LEU A 34 -9.73 -14.96 -5.47
N ARG A 35 -10.21 -15.67 -4.45
CA ARG A 35 -10.84 -16.98 -4.63
C ARG A 35 -12.17 -16.92 -5.39
N ARG A 36 -12.95 -15.85 -5.21
CA ARG A 36 -14.27 -15.68 -5.82
C ARG A 36 -14.23 -14.99 -7.19
N GLN A 37 -13.25 -14.11 -7.41
CA GLN A 37 -13.06 -13.41 -8.68
C GLN A 37 -11.70 -13.81 -9.26
N ARG A 38 -11.72 -14.90 -10.04
CA ARG A 38 -10.53 -15.37 -10.77
C ARG A 38 -10.15 -14.35 -11.84
N GLY A 39 -8.86 -14.05 -11.95
CA GLY A 39 -8.33 -13.07 -12.91
C GLY A 39 -8.37 -11.61 -12.43
N THR A 40 -8.76 -11.39 -11.17
CA THR A 40 -8.90 -10.04 -10.58
C THR A 40 -7.68 -9.70 -9.72
N ALA A 41 -7.36 -8.41 -9.60
CA ALA A 41 -6.28 -7.93 -8.75
C ALA A 41 -6.81 -7.41 -7.39
N LEU A 42 -6.05 -7.65 -6.33
CA LEU A 42 -6.24 -7.03 -5.01
C LEU A 42 -4.95 -6.30 -4.63
N ILE A 43 -5.05 -4.99 -4.39
CA ILE A 43 -3.90 -4.14 -4.11
C ILE A 43 -3.87 -3.71 -2.67
N GLU A 44 -2.73 -3.91 -2.02
CA GLU A 44 -2.46 -3.42 -0.69
C GLU A 44 -1.93 -1.98 -0.76
N VAL A 45 -2.74 -1.02 -0.30
CA VAL A 45 -2.36 0.39 -0.22
C VAL A 45 -1.80 0.68 1.18
N PRO A 46 -0.49 0.91 1.33
CA PRO A 46 0.15 1.00 2.64
C PRO A 46 -0.12 2.33 3.36
N TYR A 47 -0.26 2.27 4.69
CA TYR A 47 -0.13 3.43 5.56
C TYR A 47 0.60 3.09 6.86
N THR A 48 1.23 4.09 7.48
CA THR A 48 1.91 3.95 8.77
C THR A 48 1.52 5.08 9.71
N LEU A 49 1.62 4.80 11.01
CA LEU A 49 1.52 5.81 12.07
C LEU A 49 2.89 6.29 12.54
N GLN A 50 3.99 5.83 11.96
CA GLN A 50 5.33 6.30 12.30
C GLN A 50 5.70 7.48 11.42
N ARG A 51 6.54 8.37 11.95
CA ARG A 51 7.04 9.51 11.16
C ARG A 51 8.16 9.04 10.21
N PRO A 52 8.37 9.73 9.08
CA PRO A 52 9.48 9.40 8.17
C PRO A 52 10.83 9.30 8.88
N GLU A 53 11.13 10.25 9.77
CA GLU A 53 12.43 10.33 10.46
C GLU A 53 12.64 9.17 11.45
N GLU A 54 11.56 8.71 12.10
CA GLU A 54 11.60 7.56 13.01
C GLU A 54 11.94 6.28 12.25
N LEU A 55 11.35 6.12 11.06
CA LEU A 55 11.56 4.97 10.18
C LEU A 55 12.95 5.00 9.56
N GLU A 56 13.44 6.16 9.14
CA GLU A 56 14.82 6.36 8.66
C GLU A 56 15.84 6.03 9.75
N GLU A 57 15.63 6.50 10.97
CA GLU A 57 16.49 6.18 12.13
C GLU A 57 16.47 4.68 12.45
N ARG A 58 15.31 4.02 12.34
CA ARG A 58 15.22 2.55 12.48
C ARG A 58 15.97 1.86 11.35
N SER A 59 15.87 2.33 10.12
CA SER A 59 16.60 1.76 8.98
C SER A 59 18.12 1.82 9.19
N ARG A 60 18.64 2.91 9.78
CA ARG A 60 20.07 3.09 10.06
C ARG A 60 20.58 2.13 11.14
N ARG A 61 19.76 1.81 12.13
CA ARG A 61 20.09 0.89 13.23
C ARG A 61 19.81 -0.58 12.91
N ALA A 62 18.99 -0.85 11.91
CA ALA A 62 18.53 -2.18 11.56
C ALA A 62 19.66 -3.04 10.96
N ARG A 63 19.94 -4.18 11.59
CA ARG A 63 20.82 -5.22 11.02
C ARG A 63 20.12 -6.08 9.97
N VAL A 64 18.79 -6.17 10.04
CA VAL A 64 17.90 -6.96 9.17
C VAL A 64 16.68 -6.09 8.85
N ASN A 65 16.08 -6.25 7.66
CA ASN A 65 14.89 -5.50 7.19
C ASN A 65 15.11 -3.98 7.01
N ARG A 66 16.36 -3.56 6.79
CA ARG A 66 16.69 -2.16 6.51
C ARG A 66 15.86 -1.60 5.35
N GLU A 67 15.76 -2.35 4.26
CA GLU A 67 14.99 -1.95 3.07
C GLU A 67 13.50 -1.78 3.36
N THR A 68 12.92 -2.65 4.19
CA THR A 68 11.52 -2.53 4.61
C THR A 68 11.28 -1.23 5.38
N TYR A 69 12.18 -0.83 6.28
CA TYR A 69 12.06 0.45 6.98
C TYR A 69 12.20 1.64 6.03
N LEU A 70 13.07 1.56 5.02
CA LEU A 70 13.19 2.60 3.99
C LEU A 70 11.90 2.73 3.15
N LEU A 71 11.28 1.60 2.78
CA LEU A 71 10.00 1.61 2.08
C LEU A 71 8.89 2.22 2.93
N TRP A 72 8.83 1.91 4.22
CA TRP A 72 7.87 2.54 5.12
C TRP A 72 8.15 4.04 5.30
N ALA A 73 9.41 4.46 5.39
CA ALA A 73 9.77 5.87 5.45
C ALA A 73 9.27 6.61 4.20
N LYS A 74 9.47 6.01 3.02
CA LYS A 74 8.94 6.51 1.75
C LYS A 74 7.42 6.63 1.79
N VAL A 75 6.70 5.60 2.25
CA VAL A 75 5.23 5.67 2.42
C VAL A 75 4.85 6.83 3.34
N ALA A 76 5.53 6.98 4.49
CA ALA A 76 5.24 8.02 5.47
C ALA A 76 5.39 9.44 4.91
N GLN A 77 6.30 9.68 3.97
CA GLN A 77 6.49 11.00 3.34
C GLN A 77 5.27 11.47 2.54
N HIS A 78 4.40 10.55 2.16
CA HIS A 78 3.17 10.83 1.41
C HIS A 78 1.92 10.92 2.29
N LEU A 79 2.09 10.86 3.60
CA LEU A 79 1.00 10.89 4.57
C LEU A 79 1.08 12.17 5.39
N ASP A 80 -0.06 12.82 5.57
CA ASP A 80 -0.20 13.87 6.56
C ASP A 80 -0.72 13.30 7.87
N ARG A 81 -0.40 14.00 8.95
CA ARG A 81 -0.81 13.59 10.28
C ARG A 81 -1.44 14.74 11.02
N LEU A 82 -2.65 14.50 11.50
CA LEU A 82 -3.36 15.44 12.36
C LEU A 82 -2.89 15.30 13.81
N GLU A 83 -3.07 16.37 14.59
CA GLU A 83 -2.69 16.41 16.02
C GLU A 83 -3.37 15.32 16.85
N ASN A 84 -4.59 14.94 16.47
CA ASN A 84 -5.38 13.87 17.10
C ASN A 84 -4.92 12.45 16.69
N GLY A 85 -3.83 12.32 15.92
CA GLY A 85 -3.23 11.03 15.57
C GLY A 85 -3.84 10.35 14.33
N PHE A 86 -4.78 11.01 13.64
CA PHE A 86 -5.27 10.52 12.36
C PHE A 86 -4.23 10.71 11.25
N VAL A 87 -4.23 9.78 10.31
CA VAL A 87 -3.40 9.82 9.11
C VAL A 87 -4.27 10.12 7.92
N ILE A 88 -3.83 11.07 7.10
CA ILE A 88 -4.48 11.50 5.87
C ILE A 88 -3.57 11.12 4.71
N PHE A 89 -4.14 10.48 3.69
CA PHE A 89 -3.46 10.27 2.42
C PHE A 89 -3.39 11.60 1.68
N ARG A 90 -2.18 12.08 1.36
CA ARG A 90 -2.03 13.27 0.52
C ARG A 90 -2.69 13.05 -0.84
N GLU A 91 -3.17 14.12 -1.44
CA GLU A 91 -3.73 14.04 -2.80
C GLU A 91 -2.70 13.49 -3.81
N SER A 92 -1.42 13.88 -3.68
CA SER A 92 -0.33 13.35 -4.51
C SER A 92 -0.19 11.83 -4.38
N TYR A 93 -0.34 11.29 -3.17
CA TYR A 93 -0.34 9.85 -2.92
C TYR A 93 -1.47 9.15 -3.67
N VAL A 94 -2.70 9.65 -3.53
CA VAL A 94 -3.88 9.05 -4.16
C VAL A 94 -3.73 9.06 -5.68
N LYS A 95 -3.28 10.18 -6.26
CA LYS A 95 -3.01 10.31 -7.70
C LYS A 95 -1.91 9.36 -8.18
N SER A 96 -0.85 9.18 -7.40
CA SER A 96 0.20 8.20 -7.69
C SER A 96 -0.32 6.76 -7.75
N ILE A 97 -1.18 6.37 -6.80
CA ILE A 97 -1.83 5.05 -6.81
C ILE A 97 -2.76 4.91 -8.02
N GLU A 98 -3.53 5.94 -8.36
CA GLU A 98 -4.41 5.93 -9.52
C GLU A 98 -3.64 5.78 -10.84
N LEU A 99 -2.57 6.55 -11.02
CA LEU A 99 -1.70 6.43 -12.20
C LEU A 99 -1.07 5.05 -12.31
N PHE A 100 -0.62 4.49 -11.18
CA PHE A 100 -0.12 3.12 -11.11
C PHE A 100 -1.18 2.11 -11.54
N LEU A 101 -2.41 2.25 -11.06
CA LEU A 101 -3.54 1.41 -11.43
C LEU A 101 -3.83 1.50 -12.93
N GLN A 102 -4.00 2.71 -13.48
CA GLN A 102 -4.31 2.92 -14.88
C GLN A 102 -3.23 2.34 -15.80
N LYS A 103 -1.95 2.54 -15.46
CA LYS A 103 -0.82 2.05 -16.25
C LYS A 103 -0.71 0.52 -16.23
N ASN A 104 -0.99 -0.12 -15.10
CA ASN A 104 -0.72 -1.54 -14.92
C ASN A 104 -1.97 -2.43 -15.01
N ALA A 105 -3.19 -1.87 -14.96
CA ALA A 105 -4.45 -2.61 -14.90
C ALA A 105 -4.55 -3.82 -15.85
N PRO A 106 -4.13 -3.76 -17.14
CA PRO A 106 -4.21 -4.90 -18.04
C PRO A 106 -3.35 -6.11 -17.63
N THR A 107 -2.35 -5.87 -16.78
CA THR A 107 -1.35 -6.88 -16.37
C THR A 107 -1.47 -7.28 -14.90
N LEU A 108 -2.24 -6.53 -14.10
CA LEU A 108 -2.42 -6.83 -12.69
C LEU A 108 -3.32 -8.03 -12.51
N SER A 109 -2.85 -9.02 -11.76
CA SER A 109 -3.64 -10.18 -11.34
C SER A 109 -3.14 -10.68 -9.99
N GLY A 110 -4.05 -11.26 -9.18
CA GLY A 110 -3.70 -11.78 -7.86
C GLY A 110 -3.48 -10.70 -6.80
N LEU A 111 -2.70 -11.02 -5.77
CA LEU A 111 -2.38 -10.10 -4.68
C LEU A 111 -1.16 -9.26 -5.03
N ILE A 112 -1.36 -7.94 -5.07
CA ILE A 112 -0.31 -6.95 -5.26
C ILE A 112 0.08 -6.42 -3.88
N HIS A 113 1.23 -6.87 -3.39
CA HIS A 113 1.73 -6.52 -2.08
C HIS A 113 2.16 -5.05 -1.98
N TRP A 114 2.04 -4.51 -0.77
CA TRP A 114 2.30 -3.10 -0.51
C TRP A 114 3.73 -2.67 -0.84
N GLU A 115 4.71 -3.57 -0.74
CA GLU A 115 6.11 -3.30 -1.10
C GLU A 115 6.21 -2.88 -2.57
N ARG A 116 5.53 -3.62 -3.44
CA ARG A 116 5.48 -3.34 -4.88
C ARG A 116 4.82 -1.99 -5.15
N VAL A 117 3.71 -1.71 -4.46
CA VAL A 117 3.01 -0.42 -4.56
C VAL A 117 3.92 0.72 -4.11
N ALA A 118 4.60 0.58 -2.98
CA ALA A 118 5.52 1.59 -2.46
C ALA A 118 6.74 1.82 -3.38
N GLN A 119 7.20 0.78 -4.08
CA GLN A 119 8.30 0.88 -5.03
C GLN A 119 7.88 1.53 -6.36
N GLU A 120 6.79 1.05 -6.95
CA GLU A 120 6.41 1.36 -8.33
C GLU A 120 5.45 2.56 -8.44
N ALA A 121 4.55 2.76 -7.46
CA ALA A 121 3.54 3.82 -7.53
C ALA A 121 4.02 5.15 -6.95
N LEU A 122 4.85 5.09 -5.90
CA LEU A 122 5.31 6.27 -5.17
C LEU A 122 6.68 6.66 -5.72
N THR A 123 6.86 7.82 -6.34
CA THR A 123 8.14 8.18 -6.99
C THR A 123 8.84 9.43 -6.44
N ALA A 124 8.15 10.28 -5.67
CA ALA A 124 8.66 11.31 -4.77
C ALA A 124 7.46 12.02 -4.08
N PRO A 125 7.58 12.55 -2.84
CA PRO A 125 6.47 13.20 -2.13
C PRO A 125 5.89 14.44 -2.82
#